data_AF-A0A522RLW6-F1
#
_entry.id   AF-A0A522RLW6-F1
#
_cell.length_a   1.000
_cell.length_b   1.000
_cell.length_c   1.000
_cell.angle_alpha   90.00
_cell.angle_beta   90.00
_cell.angle_gamma   90.00
#
_symmetry.space_group_name_H-M   'P 1'
#
loop_
_entity.id
_entity.type
_entity.pdbx_description
1 polymer ?
#
loop_
_entity_poly.entity_id
_entity_poly.type
_entity_poly.pdbx_seq_one_letter_code
_entity_poly.pdbx_strand_id
1 'polypeptide(L)'
;MSPTIATELRAAPEVATLELGALGLDAGAHVLVAHALRSRAPDQPLRVQGSHPELGVHLSGWCRQRGLTVSSADGAYWIAPGTGE
;
A
#
# COMPACT_ATOMS: atom_id res chain seq x y z
N MET A 1 -44.24 7.16 -11.92
CA MET A 1 -43.78 6.71 -10.59
C MET A 1 -42.79 5.58 -10.83
N SER A 2 -41.50 5.90 -10.91
CA SER A 2 -40.42 4.95 -11.15
C SER A 2 -39.81 4.54 -9.82
N PRO A 3 -39.54 3.24 -9.57
CA PRO A 3 -39.05 2.79 -8.28
C PRO A 3 -37.57 3.19 -8.08
N THR A 4 -37.32 3.68 -6.86
CA THR A 4 -36.13 3.51 -6.02
C THR A 4 -34.85 3.05 -6.73
N ILE A 5 -33.92 4.00 -6.88
CA ILE A 5 -32.49 3.72 -7.10
C ILE A 5 -32.06 2.78 -5.98
N ALA A 6 -31.76 1.53 -6.33
CA ALA A 6 -31.05 0.63 -5.47
C ALA A 6 -29.75 1.31 -5.07
N THR A 7 -29.59 1.53 -3.77
CA THR A 7 -28.33 1.93 -3.15
C THR A 7 -27.25 0.97 -3.64
N GLU A 8 -26.49 1.38 -4.64
CA GLU A 8 -25.14 0.85 -4.87
C GLU A 8 -24.37 1.23 -3.61
N LEU A 9 -24.30 0.27 -2.69
CA LEU A 9 -23.36 0.31 -1.60
C LEU A 9 -21.99 0.42 -2.28
N ARG A 10 -21.50 1.66 -2.45
CA ARG A 10 -20.11 1.90 -2.80
C ARG A 10 -19.34 1.13 -1.73
N ALA A 11 -18.75 -0.01 -2.09
CA ALA A 11 -17.74 -0.59 -1.24
C ALA A 11 -16.73 0.56 -1.08
N ALA A 12 -16.57 1.06 0.15
CA ALA A 12 -15.45 1.95 0.43
C ALA A 12 -14.23 1.23 -0.14
N PRO A 13 -13.39 1.90 -0.96
CA PRO A 13 -12.29 1.21 -1.63
C PRO A 13 -11.49 0.49 -0.56
N GLU A 14 -11.62 -0.83 -0.53
CA GLU A 14 -11.03 -1.68 0.49
C GLU A 14 -9.52 -1.54 0.29
N VAL A 15 -8.90 -0.78 1.17
CA VAL A 15 -7.48 -0.50 1.11
C VAL A 15 -6.77 -1.84 1.21
N ALA A 16 -6.07 -2.22 0.14
CA ALA A 16 -5.21 -3.39 0.15
C ALA A 16 -4.21 -3.23 1.30
N THR A 17 -4.24 -4.15 2.26
CA THR A 17 -3.36 -4.18 3.42
C THR A 17 -2.44 -5.40 3.33
N LEU A 18 -1.15 -5.17 3.50
CA LEU A 18 -0.10 -6.19 3.47
C LEU A 18 0.63 -6.23 4.82
N GLU A 19 0.52 -7.38 5.50
CA GLU A 19 1.23 -7.66 6.74
C GLU A 19 2.56 -8.37 6.45
N LEU A 20 3.67 -7.79 6.89
CA LEU A 20 5.03 -8.33 6.71
C LEU A 20 5.57 -9.01 7.97
N GLY A 21 4.94 -8.80 9.14
CA GLY A 21 5.45 -9.30 10.42
C GLY A 21 6.87 -8.81 10.69
N ALA A 22 7.75 -9.70 11.14
CA ALA A 22 9.17 -9.39 11.39
C ALA A 22 10.07 -9.51 10.14
N LEU A 23 9.50 -9.69 8.94
CA LEU A 23 10.29 -9.84 7.72
C LEU A 23 10.88 -8.49 7.26
N GLY A 24 12.21 -8.42 7.20
CA GLY A 24 12.92 -7.25 6.66
C GLY A 24 12.75 -7.11 5.14
N LEU A 25 12.79 -5.87 4.64
CA LEU A 25 12.77 -5.59 3.20
C LEU A 25 13.92 -6.25 2.45
N ASP A 26 15.12 -6.25 3.03
CA ASP A 26 16.31 -6.91 2.49
C ASP A 26 16.18 -8.44 2.47
N ALA A 27 15.44 -9.02 3.43
CA ALA A 27 15.15 -10.45 3.51
C ALA A 27 14.03 -10.94 2.58
N GLY A 28 13.56 -10.09 1.67
CA GLY A 28 12.58 -10.47 0.63
C GLY A 28 11.18 -9.88 0.81
N ALA A 29 10.89 -9.09 1.85
CA ALA A 29 9.59 -8.42 1.95
C ALA A 29 9.29 -7.50 0.75
N HIS A 30 10.32 -7.00 0.05
CA HIS A 30 10.12 -6.19 -1.17
C HIS A 30 9.38 -6.97 -2.28
N VAL A 31 9.54 -8.29 -2.33
CA VAL A 31 8.86 -9.13 -3.34
C VAL A 31 7.35 -9.16 -3.07
N LEU A 32 6.96 -9.26 -1.79
CA LEU A 32 5.56 -9.24 -1.37
C LEU A 32 4.94 -7.86 -1.64
N VAL A 33 5.67 -6.79 -1.33
CA VAL A 33 5.23 -5.42 -1.63
C VAL A 33 5.07 -5.24 -3.15
N ALA A 34 6.05 -5.66 -3.96
CA ALA A 34 5.97 -5.57 -5.42
C ALA A 34 4.84 -6.42 -6.02
N HIS A 35 4.54 -7.57 -5.43
CA HIS A 35 3.39 -8.39 -5.82
C HIS A 35 2.08 -7.67 -5.51
N ALA A 36 1.90 -7.19 -4.27
CA ALA A 36 0.70 -6.47 -3.85
C ALA A 36 0.45 -5.20 -4.70
N LEU A 37 1.51 -4.46 -5.04
CA LEU A 37 1.42 -3.30 -5.93
C LEU A 37 1.00 -3.64 -7.37
N ARG A 38 1.31 -4.85 -7.86
CA ARG A 38 0.89 -5.31 -9.20
C ARG A 38 -0.55 -5.82 -9.23
N SER A 39 -1.05 -6.30 -8.10
CA SER A 39 -2.40 -6.86 -7.98
C SER A 39 -3.47 -5.81 -7.69
N ARG A 40 -3.09 -4.55 -7.41
CA ARG A 40 -4.02 -3.43 -7.15
C ARG A 40 -4.22 -2.54 -8.39
N ALA A 41 -5.27 -1.72 -8.35
CA ALA A 41 -5.42 -0.61 -9.29
C ALA A 41 -4.28 0.43 -9.09
N PRO A 42 -3.78 1.08 -10.17
CA PRO A 42 -2.62 1.97 -10.11
C PRO A 42 -2.78 3.13 -9.13
N ASP A 43 -3.98 3.70 -9.06
CA ASP A 43 -4.34 4.83 -8.19
C ASP A 43 -4.76 4.42 -6.77
N GLN A 44 -4.82 3.13 -6.46
CA GLN A 44 -5.20 2.66 -5.13
C GLN A 44 -3.98 2.64 -4.21
N PRO A 45 -4.01 3.25 -3.01
CA PRO A 45 -2.91 3.14 -2.05
C PRO A 45 -2.80 1.73 -1.46
N LEU A 46 -1.59 1.33 -1.06
CA LEU A 46 -1.29 0.05 -0.42
C LEU A 46 -0.84 0.35 1.01
N ARG A 47 -1.54 -0.22 1.97
CA ARG A 47 -1.16 -0.17 3.38
C ARG A 47 -0.23 -1.33 3.67
N VAL A 48 0.91 -1.06 4.30
CA VAL A 48 1.92 -2.05 4.67
C VAL A 48 2.16 -1.93 6.16
N GLN A 49 2.07 -3.03 6.89
CA GLN A 49 2.45 -3.08 8.30
C GLN A 49 3.52 -4.14 8.54
N GLY A 50 4.27 -3.97 9.61
CA GLY A 50 5.27 -4.92 10.04
C GLY A 50 5.98 -4.43 11.30
N SER A 51 6.67 -5.35 11.96
CA SER A 51 7.34 -5.15 13.23
C SER A 51 8.86 -5.07 13.09
N HIS A 52 9.40 -5.22 11.87
CA HIS A 52 10.84 -5.09 11.65
C HIS A 52 11.28 -3.64 11.91
N PRO A 53 12.30 -3.40 12.77
CA PRO A 53 12.67 -2.04 13.22
C PRO A 53 13.12 -1.14 12.07
N GLU A 54 13.75 -1.72 11.04
CA GLU A 54 14.24 -0.99 9.86
C GLU A 54 13.23 -0.95 8.70
N LEU A 55 11.98 -1.40 8.91
CA LEU A 55 10.95 -1.43 7.87
C LEU A 55 10.78 -0.06 7.20
N GLY A 56 10.60 1.00 7.98
CA GLY A 56 10.36 2.34 7.45
C GLY A 56 11.50 2.88 6.59
N VAL A 57 12.75 2.72 7.03
CA VAL A 57 13.92 3.26 6.30
C VAL A 57 14.14 2.50 4.99
N HIS A 58 14.06 1.16 5.03
CA HIS A 58 14.25 0.34 3.84
C HIS A 58 13.08 0.48 2.87
N LEU A 59 11.85 0.58 3.36
CA LEU A 59 10.67 0.76 2.51
C LEU A 59 10.70 2.12 1.80
N SER A 60 11.12 3.19 2.49
CA SER A 60 11.29 4.51 1.90
C SER A 60 12.34 4.53 0.80
N GLY A 61 13.54 3.98 1.07
CA GLY A 61 14.59 3.86 0.06
C GLY A 61 14.15 3.02 -1.14
N TRP A 62 13.40 1.95 -0.92
CA TRP A 62 12.85 1.11 -1.97
C TRP A 62 11.78 1.81 -2.82
N CYS A 63 10.87 2.56 -2.19
CA CYS A 63 9.82 3.31 -2.91
C CYS A 63 10.42 4.40 -3.80
N ARG A 64 11.38 5.18 -3.27
CA ARG A 64 12.02 6.27 -4.02
C ARG A 64 12.70 5.81 -5.30
N GLN A 65 13.37 4.65 -5.28
CA GLN A 65 14.02 4.07 -6.46
C GLN A 65 13.04 3.66 -7.56
N ARG A 66 11.74 3.62 -7.26
CA ARG A 66 10.67 3.15 -8.15
C ARG A 66 9.69 4.26 -8.53
N GLY A 67 9.99 5.52 -8.18
CA GLY A 67 9.06 6.64 -8.37
C GLY A 67 7.78 6.50 -7.54
N LEU A 68 7.85 5.82 -6.40
CA LEU A 68 6.74 5.67 -5.46
C LEU A 68 6.97 6.57 -4.24
N THR A 69 5.87 7.02 -3.64
CA THR A 69 5.90 7.76 -2.38
C THR A 69 5.44 6.85 -1.25
N VAL A 70 6.09 6.95 -0.10
CA VAL A 70 5.65 6.32 1.15
C VAL A 70 5.38 7.37 2.22
N SER A 71 4.30 7.20 2.95
CA SER A 71 3.97 7.98 4.15
C SER A 71 3.75 7.04 5.34
N SER A 72 4.00 7.51 6.56
CA SER A 72 3.75 6.76 7.79
C SER A 72 2.56 7.37 8.52
N ALA A 73 1.51 6.59 8.77
CA ALA A 73 0.34 6.99 9.56
C ALA A 73 -0.22 5.80 10.33
N ASP A 74 -0.62 6.02 11.58
CA ASP A 74 -1.28 5.01 12.43
C ASP A 74 -0.49 3.70 12.59
N GLY A 75 0.84 3.79 12.67
CA GLY A 75 1.73 2.63 12.79
C GLY A 75 1.83 1.77 11.52
N ALA A 76 1.35 2.28 10.38
CA ALA A 76 1.44 1.64 9.07
C ALA A 76 2.12 2.56 8.06
N TYR A 77 2.62 1.95 6.98
CA TYR A 77 3.19 2.64 5.83
C TYR A 77 2.23 2.61 4.66
N TRP A 78 2.04 3.76 4.03
CA TRP A 78 1.12 3.95 2.92
C TRP A 78 1.91 4.22 1.65
N ILE A 79 1.82 3.31 0.69
CA ILE A 79 2.52 3.41 -0.59
C ILE A 79 1.54 3.89 -1.66
N ALA A 80 1.89 5.00 -2.29
CA ALA A 80 1.15 5.61 -3.39
C ALA A 80 2.09 5.76 -4.61
N PRO A 81 1.54 5.86 -5.83
CA PRO A 81 2.32 6.34 -6.96
C PRO A 81 2.96 7.69 -6.58
N GLY A 82 4.22 7.89 -6.96
CA GLY A 82 4.83 9.20 -6.85
C GLY A 82 4.07 10.16 -7.75
N THR A 83 3.79 11.36 -7.26
CA THR A 83 3.42 12.47 -8.13
C THR A 83 4.60 12.70 -9.05
N GLY A 84 4.55 12.15 -10.27
CA GLY A 84 5.61 12.33 -11.25
C GLY A 84 5.85 13.83 -11.42
N GLU A 85 7.06 14.27 -11.09
CA GLU A 85 7.61 15.53 -11.58
C GLU A 85 8.23 15.30 -12.96
#